data_AF-A0A7C9CS53-F1
#
_entry.id   AF-A0A7C9CS53-F1
#
_cell.length_a   1.000
_cell.length_b   1.000
_cell.length_c   1.000
_cell.angle_alpha   90.00
_cell.angle_beta   90.00
_cell.angle_gamma   90.00
#
_symmetry.space_group_name_H-M   'P 1'
#
loop_
_entity.id
_entity.type
_entity.pdbx_description
1 polymer ?
#
loop_
_entity_poly.entity_id
_entity_poly.type
_entity_poly.pdbx_seq_one_letter_code
_entity_poly.pdbx_strand_id
1 'polypeptide(L)'
;LFRSVKSSVRLGIISGLGFGFSFLALYCTNAFCFYVGAMLIHHGKATFAQVFRVFFALTISAVGLSQSSSMAMDKTKAKDSAVSIFKILDSKPSIDSSSNEGMALESVKG
;
A
#
# COMPACT_ATOMS: atom_id res chain seq x y z
N LEU A 1 -12.79 -24.71 6.65
CA LEU A 1 -11.63 -25.30 5.93
C LEU A 1 -11.84 -25.40 4.42
N PHE A 2 -12.80 -26.17 3.90
CA PHE A 2 -13.02 -26.31 2.44
C PHE A 2 -13.27 -25.00 1.68
N ARG A 3 -13.94 -24.01 2.31
CA ARG A 3 -14.20 -22.69 1.70
C ARG A 3 -12.95 -21.81 1.61
N SER A 4 -12.01 -21.93 2.56
CA SER A 4 -10.73 -21.22 2.50
C SER A 4 -9.83 -21.78 1.40
N VAL A 5 -9.76 -23.11 1.24
CA VAL A 5 -8.91 -23.74 0.22
C VAL A 5 -9.32 -23.33 -1.19
N LYS A 6 -10.63 -23.33 -1.51
CA LYS A 6 -11.13 -22.85 -2.82
C LYS A 6 -10.80 -21.38 -3.06
N SER A 7 -10.87 -20.55 -2.02
CA SER A 7 -10.56 -19.12 -2.11
C SER A 7 -9.06 -18.90 -2.35
N SER A 8 -8.19 -19.65 -1.67
CA SER A 8 -6.73 -19.60 -1.86
C SER A 8 -6.31 -20.07 -3.25
N VAL A 9 -6.92 -21.13 -3.79
CA VAL A 9 -6.65 -21.59 -5.16
C VAL A 9 -7.07 -20.54 -6.19
N ARG A 10 -8.26 -19.95 -6.02
CA ARG A 10 -8.75 -18.89 -6.91
C ARG A 10 -7.86 -17.65 -6.85
N LEU A 11 -7.44 -17.27 -5.64
CA LEU A 11 -6.51 -16.16 -5.42
C LEU A 11 -5.15 -16.45 -6.06
N GLY A 12 -4.64 -17.67 -5.96
CA GLY A 12 -3.38 -18.09 -6.58
C GLY A 12 -3.40 -18.00 -8.11
N ILE A 13 -4.52 -18.41 -8.74
CA ILE A 13 -4.69 -18.29 -10.20
C ILE A 13 -4.76 -16.81 -10.61
N ILE A 14 -5.52 -16.00 -9.87
CA ILE A 14 -5.66 -14.56 -10.14
C ILE A 14 -4.31 -13.85 -9.96
N SER A 15 -3.57 -14.16 -8.88
CA SER A 15 -2.26 -13.57 -8.63
C SER A 15 -1.25 -14.01 -9.68
N GLY A 16 -1.27 -15.28 -10.10
CA GLY A 16 -0.36 -15.80 -11.12
C GLY A 16 -0.60 -15.17 -12.49
N LEU A 17 -1.86 -15.07 -12.93
CA LEU A 17 -2.23 -14.38 -14.16
C LEU A 17 -1.87 -12.89 -14.11
N GLY A 18 -2.14 -12.23 -12.98
CA GLY A 18 -1.75 -10.83 -12.78
C GLY A 18 -0.23 -10.63 -12.86
N PHE A 19 0.54 -11.52 -12.26
CA PHE A 19 2.00 -11.48 -12.30
C PHE A 19 2.54 -11.67 -13.72
N GLY A 20 2.05 -12.70 -14.43
CA GLY A 20 2.45 -12.98 -15.81
C GLY A 20 2.10 -11.83 -16.75
N PHE A 21 0.88 -11.28 -16.63
CA PHE A 21 0.44 -10.13 -17.41
C PHE A 21 1.29 -8.88 -17.11
N SER A 22 1.68 -8.67 -15.85
CA SER A 22 2.55 -7.56 -15.46
C SER A 22 3.93 -7.66 -16.12
N PHE A 23 4.52 -8.86 -16.16
CA PHE A 23 5.78 -9.09 -16.86
C PHE A 23 5.65 -8.88 -18.37
N LEU A 24 4.58 -9.38 -18.98
CA LEU A 24 4.30 -9.15 -20.40
C LEU A 24 4.19 -7.66 -20.70
N ALA A 25 3.39 -6.92 -19.91
CA ALA A 25 3.21 -5.49 -20.06
C ALA A 25 4.53 -4.71 -19.87
N LEU A 26 5.38 -5.14 -18.93
CA LEU A 26 6.70 -4.56 -18.72
C LEU A 26 7.57 -4.72 -19.97
N TYR A 27 7.66 -5.93 -20.54
CA TYR A 27 8.44 -6.17 -21.76
C TYR A 27 7.86 -5.42 -22.96
N CYS A 28 6.53 -5.40 -23.13
CA CYS A 28 5.87 -4.62 -24.17
C CYS A 28 6.16 -3.12 -24.04
N THR A 29 6.10 -2.58 -22.83
CA THR A 29 6.39 -1.16 -22.57
C THR A 29 7.85 -0.83 -22.88
N ASN A 30 8.79 -1.69 -22.51
CA ASN A 30 10.19 -1.53 -22.87
C ASN A 30 10.38 -1.55 -24.39
N ALA A 31 9.80 -2.52 -25.10
CA ALA A 31 9.85 -2.59 -26.56
C ALA A 31 9.26 -1.34 -27.22
N PHE A 32 8.11 -0.86 -26.73
CA PHE A 32 7.46 0.35 -27.23
C PHE A 32 8.31 1.60 -26.98
N CYS A 33 8.94 1.70 -25.81
CA CYS A 33 9.85 2.79 -25.47
C CYS A 33 11.06 2.83 -26.41
N PHE A 34 11.66 1.67 -26.71
CA PHE A 34 12.75 1.59 -27.68
C PHE A 34 12.29 1.93 -29.09
N TYR A 35 11.11 1.47 -29.50
CA TYR A 35 10.54 1.80 -30.81
C TYR A 35 10.31 3.29 -30.99
N VAL A 36 9.66 3.94 -30.02
CA VAL A 36 9.43 5.39 -30.02
C VAL A 36 10.76 6.16 -29.95
N GLY A 37 11.70 5.70 -29.11
CA GLY A 37 13.04 6.28 -29.02
C GLY A 37 13.80 6.21 -30.35
N ALA A 38 13.75 5.06 -31.03
CA ALA A 38 14.36 4.85 -32.34
C ALA A 38 13.73 5.76 -33.41
N MET A 39 12.39 5.88 -33.43
CA MET A 39 11.67 6.82 -34.29
C MET A 39 12.08 8.29 -34.04
N LEU A 40 12.26 8.69 -32.79
CA LEU A 40 12.67 10.05 -32.42
C LEU A 40 14.10 10.38 -32.90
N ILE A 41 14.99 9.38 -32.82
CA ILE A 41 16.36 9.47 -33.31
C ILE A 41 16.38 9.52 -34.84
N HIS A 42 15.57 8.68 -35.51
CA HIS A 42 15.48 8.64 -36.97
C HIS A 42 14.97 9.96 -37.58
N HIS A 43 14.06 10.66 -36.90
CA HIS A 43 13.60 12.00 -37.31
C HIS A 43 14.59 13.13 -36.99
N GLY A 44 15.77 12.83 -36.41
CA GLY A 44 16.80 13.82 -36.09
C GLY A 44 16.42 14.81 -34.98
N LYS A 45 15.30 14.58 -34.27
CA LYS A 45 14.76 15.50 -33.25
C LYS A 45 15.39 15.32 -31.87
N ALA A 46 16.03 14.18 -31.63
CA ALA A 46 16.69 13.89 -30.36
C ALA A 46 17.93 13.00 -30.60
N THR A 47 19.00 13.28 -29.85
CA THR A 47 20.19 12.41 -29.82
C THR A 47 19.93 11.22 -28.88
N PHE A 48 20.56 10.07 -29.14
CA PHE A 48 20.49 8.89 -28.26
C PHE A 48 20.68 9.23 -26.77
N ALA A 49 21.67 10.08 -26.46
CA ALA A 49 21.94 10.53 -25.10
C ALA A 49 20.76 11.29 -24.44
N GLN A 50 20.02 12.10 -25.21
CA GLN A 50 18.87 12.84 -24.67
C GLN A 50 17.70 11.92 -24.36
N VAL A 51 17.43 10.94 -25.22
CA VAL A 51 16.38 9.94 -24.99
C VAL A 51 16.67 9.13 -23.73
N PHE A 52 17.90 8.64 -23.56
CA PHE A 52 18.30 7.92 -22.35
C PHE A 52 18.25 8.79 -21.10
N ARG A 53 18.65 10.07 -21.19
CA ARG A 53 18.59 10.99 -20.06
C ARG A 53 17.16 11.19 -19.57
N VAL A 54 16.21 11.40 -20.48
CA VAL A 54 14.79 11.55 -20.13
C VAL A 54 14.23 10.23 -19.58
N PHE A 55 14.59 9.10 -20.19
CA PHE A 55 14.17 7.77 -19.71
C PHE A 55 14.62 7.50 -18.27
N PHE A 56 15.90 7.72 -17.96
CA PHE A 56 16.42 7.55 -16.60
C PHE A 56 15.79 8.54 -15.62
N ALA A 57 15.63 9.81 -16.01
CA ALA A 57 15.00 10.81 -15.15
C ALA A 57 13.54 10.45 -14.81
N LEU A 58 12.77 10.01 -15.80
CA LEU A 58 11.39 9.54 -15.61
C LEU A 58 11.34 8.28 -14.74
N THR A 59 12.23 7.32 -14.98
CA THR A 59 12.29 6.07 -14.20
C THR A 59 12.61 6.35 -12.73
N ILE A 60 13.63 7.17 -12.45
CA ILE A 60 14.00 7.54 -11.08
C ILE A 60 12.85 8.31 -10.39
N SER A 61 12.19 9.20 -11.11
CA SER A 61 11.04 9.96 -10.59
C SER A 61 9.86 9.03 -10.27
N ALA A 62 9.54 8.07 -11.15
CA ALA A 62 8.47 7.11 -10.96
C ALA A 62 8.76 6.16 -9.77
N VAL A 63 10.00 5.71 -9.62
CA VAL A 63 10.43 4.90 -8.46
C VAL A 63 10.32 5.70 -7.16
N GLY A 64 10.76 6.96 -7.16
CA GLY A 64 10.62 7.86 -6.01
C GLY A 64 9.16 8.07 -5.61
N LEU A 65 8.27 8.25 -6.59
CA LEU A 65 6.83 8.37 -6.35
C LEU A 65 6.23 7.07 -5.81
N SER A 66 6.64 5.92 -6.36
CA SER A 66 6.17 4.61 -5.91
C SER A 66 6.55 4.32 -4.45
N GLN A 67 7.79 4.62 -4.07
CA GLN A 67 8.21 4.52 -2.66
C GLN A 67 7.46 5.50 -1.77
N SER A 68 7.31 6.75 -2.21
CA SER A 68 6.58 7.78 -1.45
C SER A 68 5.12 7.37 -1.21
N SER A 69 4.48 6.76 -2.20
CA SER A 69 3.13 6.20 -2.10
C SER A 69 3.06 5.09 -1.04
N SER A 70 4.03 4.16 -1.03
CA SER A 70 4.12 3.13 0.01
C SER A 70 4.24 3.73 1.41
N MET A 71 5.13 4.71 1.59
CA MET A 71 5.30 5.38 2.88
C MET A 71 4.04 6.15 3.30
N ALA A 72 3.30 6.74 2.36
CA ALA A 72 2.04 7.43 2.64
C ALA A 72 0.95 6.46 3.11
N MET A 73 0.87 5.26 2.52
CA MET A 73 -0.04 4.20 2.98
C MET A 73 0.30 3.73 4.39
N ASP A 74 1.59 3.57 4.71
CA ASP A 74 2.02 3.18 6.06
C ASP A 74 1.69 4.25 7.11
N LYS A 75 1.89 5.53 6.76
CA LYS A 75 1.45 6.66 7.60
C LYS A 75 -0.07 6.66 7.83
N THR A 76 -0.84 6.34 6.79
CA THR A 76 -2.30 6.26 6.89
C THR A 76 -2.72 5.14 7.85
N LYS A 77 -2.15 3.94 7.71
CA LYS A 77 -2.40 2.81 8.63
C LYS A 77 -1.98 3.12 10.07
N ALA A 78 -0.84 3.79 10.27
CA ALA A 78 -0.38 4.18 11.60
C ALA A 78 -1.34 5.19 12.24
N LYS A 79 -1.81 6.18 11.47
CA LYS A 79 -2.83 7.13 11.91
C LYS A 79 -4.13 6.41 12.30
N ASP A 80 -4.62 5.52 11.45
CA ASP A 80 -5.84 4.75 11.72
C ASP A 80 -5.72 3.92 13.01
N SER A 81 -4.54 3.34 13.25
CA SER A 81 -4.26 2.57 14.46
C SER A 81 -4.24 3.46 15.72
N ALA A 82 -3.59 4.63 15.64
CA ALA A 82 -3.58 5.59 16.74
C ALA A 82 -4.99 6.11 17.05
N VAL A 83 -5.79 6.44 16.02
CA VAL A 83 -7.19 6.83 16.17
C VAL A 83 -8.00 5.74 16.88
N SER A 84 -7.78 4.47 16.54
CA SER A 84 -8.43 3.35 17.22
C SER A 84 -8.11 3.30 18.72
N ILE A 85 -6.85 3.50 19.11
CA ILE A 85 -6.42 3.52 20.52
C ILE A 85 -7.02 4.71 21.27
N PHE A 86 -6.94 5.92 20.69
CA PHE A 86 -7.52 7.11 21.30
C PHE A 86 -9.05 6.99 21.43
N LYS A 87 -9.72 6.36 20.47
CA LYS A 87 -11.15 6.09 20.55
C LYS A 87 -11.50 5.15 21.71
N ILE A 88 -10.66 4.16 22.01
CA ILE A 88 -10.84 3.29 23.18
C ILE A 88 -10.60 4.07 24.47
N LEU A 89 -9.55 4.89 24.52
CA LEU A 89 -9.19 5.68 25.70
C LEU A 89 -10.24 6.73 26.06
N ASP A 90 -10.80 7.40 25.06
CA ASP A 90 -11.82 8.45 25.22
C ASP A 90 -13.25 7.87 25.35
N SER A 91 -13.40 6.56 25.15
CA SER A 91 -14.67 5.89 25.38
C SER A 91 -14.96 5.84 26.87
N LYS A 92 -15.95 6.60 27.33
CA LYS A 92 -16.46 6.48 28.72
C LYS A 92 -16.92 5.05 28.97
N PRO A 93 -16.32 4.31 29.92
CA PRO A 93 -16.79 2.98 30.29
C PRO A 93 -18.16 3.12 30.98
N SER A 94 -19.08 2.19 30.69
CA SER A 94 -20.41 2.15 31.34
C SER A 94 -20.36 1.68 32.79
N ILE A 95 -19.22 1.11 33.22
CA ILE A 95 -18.94 0.68 34.60
C ILE A 95 -17.67 1.42 34.99
N ASP A 96 -17.83 2.52 35.73
CA ASP A 96 -16.73 3.32 36.22
C ASP A 96 -16.14 2.69 37.50
N SER A 97 -15.10 1.87 37.36
CA SER A 97 -14.38 1.28 38.49
C SER A 97 -13.47 2.29 39.23
N SER A 98 -13.34 3.53 38.74
CA SER A 98 -12.55 4.61 39.37
C SER A 98 -13.44 5.67 40.04
N SER A 99 -14.76 5.57 39.90
CA SER A 99 -15.71 6.39 40.66
C SER A 99 -15.77 5.93 42.12
N ASN A 100 -15.55 6.87 43.03
CA ASN A 100 -15.74 6.70 44.48
C ASN A 100 -17.23 6.79 44.89
N GLU A 101 -18.17 6.62 43.94
CA GLU A 101 -19.63 6.63 44.18
C GLU A 101 -20.19 5.23 44.52
N GLY A 102 -19.34 4.23 44.70
CA GLY A 102 -19.74 2.93 45.24
C GLY A 102 -19.95 2.98 46.75
N MET A 103 -21.13 2.56 47.25
CA MET A 103 -21.34 2.33 48.68
C MET A 103 -20.35 1.29 49.21
N ALA A 104 -19.42 1.72 50.07
CA ALA A 104 -18.61 0.82 50.87
C ALA A 104 -19.50 0.21 51.97
N LEU A 105 -19.84 -1.08 51.83
CA LEU A 105 -20.62 -1.82 52.81
C LEU A 105 -19.82 -1.92 54.12
N GLU A 106 -20.40 -1.38 55.20
CA GLU A 106 -19.84 -1.45 56.54
C GLU A 106 -20.07 -2.86 57.12
N SER A 107 -18.97 -3.59 57.31
CA SER A 107 -18.83 -4.75 58.19
C SER A 107 -19.61 -6.04 57.82
N VAL A 108 -18.88 -7.03 57.32
CA VAL A 108 -19.31 -8.45 57.37
C VAL A 108 -19.10 -8.93 58.81
N LYS A 109 -20.20 -9.18 59.52
CA LYS A 109 -20.19 -10.02 60.72
C LYS A 109 -20.13 -11.49 60.28
N GLY A 110 -19.11 -12.19 60.78
CA GLY A 110 -19.03 -13.65 60.74
C GLY A 110 -20.03 -14.32 61.66
#